data_AF-A0AA38R5F1-F1
#
_entry.id   AF-A0AA38R5F1-F1
#
_cell.length_a   1.000
_cell.length_b   1.000
_cell.length_c   1.000
_cell.angle_alpha   90.00
_cell.angle_beta   90.00
_cell.angle_gamma   90.00
#
_symmetry.space_group_name_H-M   'P 1'
#
loop_
_entity.id
_entity.type
_entity.pdbx_description
1 polymer ?
#
loop_
_entity_poly.entity_id
_entity_poly.type
_entity_poly.pdbx_seq_one_letter_code
_entity_poly.pdbx_strand_id
1 'polypeptide(L)'
;FGLFDNNDDGRLDYHEFRFCLRALGFDLPKPETYAYLTKYGVPPLGWQAEKSGECTPPWRQFTLPVVQGIAGHLIAKRDPLEELRRAFRLFDVDGKGMIRLEDLVRVSQEIGQPLEQGEMETMIQEFDSDGKGGVGEDEFVKLMMSKK
;
A
#
# COMPACT_ATOMS: atom_id res chain seq x y z
N PHE A 1 -8.07 -8.66 2.16
CA PHE A 1 -8.01 -10.04 2.65
C PHE A 1 -8.63 -10.98 1.63
N GLY A 2 -9.96 -10.98 1.41
CA GLY A 2 -10.61 -11.89 0.44
C GLY A 2 -10.04 -11.81 -0.99
N LEU A 3 -9.61 -10.63 -1.45
CA LEU A 3 -8.90 -10.48 -2.75
C LEU A 3 -7.62 -11.33 -2.87
N PHE A 4 -6.98 -11.66 -1.74
CA PHE A 4 -5.69 -12.36 -1.69
C PHE A 4 -5.82 -13.83 -1.27
N ASP A 5 -7.01 -14.23 -0.82
CA ASP A 5 -7.34 -15.60 -0.40
C ASP A 5 -7.75 -16.37 -1.67
N ASN A 6 -6.78 -16.87 -2.43
CA ASN A 6 -7.04 -17.40 -3.78
C ASN A 6 -7.74 -18.76 -3.77
N ASN A 7 -7.64 -19.47 -2.66
CA ASN A 7 -8.26 -20.78 -2.47
C ASN A 7 -9.57 -20.70 -1.66
N ASP A 8 -10.02 -19.50 -1.31
CA ASP A 8 -11.23 -19.20 -0.54
C ASP A 8 -11.32 -20.02 0.78
N ASP A 9 -10.18 -20.31 1.40
CA ASP A 9 -10.12 -21.13 2.62
C ASP A 9 -10.29 -20.30 3.91
N GLY A 10 -10.43 -18.99 3.78
CA GLY A 10 -10.57 -18.02 4.86
C GLY A 10 -9.25 -17.70 5.56
N ARG A 11 -8.12 -18.12 4.98
CA ARG A 11 -6.76 -17.95 5.50
C ARG A 11 -5.84 -17.53 4.37
N LEU A 12 -4.71 -16.93 4.74
CA LEU A 12 -3.66 -16.61 3.77
C LEU A 12 -2.45 -17.48 4.05
N ASP A 13 -1.93 -18.14 3.03
CA ASP A 13 -0.60 -18.73 3.12
C ASP A 13 0.51 -17.66 3.20
N TYR A 14 1.77 -18.09 3.28
CA TYR A 14 2.90 -17.16 3.36
C TYR A 14 3.04 -16.26 2.13
N HIS A 15 2.77 -16.77 0.94
CA HIS A 15 2.85 -16.00 -0.32
C HIS A 15 1.72 -14.98 -0.41
N GLU A 16 0.49 -15.40 -0.14
CA GLU A 16 -0.69 -14.56 -0.13
C GLU A 16 -0.60 -13.45 0.91
N PHE A 17 -0.09 -13.77 2.12
CA PHE A 17 0.19 -12.77 3.14
C PHE A 17 1.22 -11.73 2.66
N ARG A 18 2.30 -12.15 2.01
CA ARG A 18 3.29 -11.22 1.44
C ARG A 18 2.69 -10.33 0.37
N PHE A 19 1.86 -10.88 -0.52
CA PHE A 19 1.16 -10.09 -1.53
C PHE A 19 0.17 -9.11 -0.91
N CYS A 20 -0.56 -9.54 0.11
CA CYS A 20 -1.48 -8.69 0.86
C CYS A 20 -0.75 -7.50 1.49
N LEU A 21 0.39 -7.71 2.16
CA LEU A 21 1.19 -6.63 2.72
C LEU A 21 1.75 -5.68 1.64
N ARG A 22 2.22 -6.22 0.51
CA ARG A 22 2.70 -5.41 -0.61
C ARG A 22 1.63 -4.52 -1.21
N ALA A 23 0.42 -5.05 -1.37
CA ALA A 23 -0.71 -4.28 -1.88
C ALA A 23 -1.13 -3.16 -0.91
N LEU A 24 -0.88 -3.33 0.40
CA LEU A 24 -1.04 -2.27 1.39
C LEU A 24 0.14 -1.27 1.41
N GLY A 25 1.12 -1.43 0.51
CA GLY A 25 2.29 -0.58 0.41
C GLY A 25 3.43 -0.94 1.36
N PHE A 26 3.44 -2.16 1.92
CA PHE A 26 4.51 -2.65 2.79
C PHE A 26 5.35 -3.71 2.06
N ASP A 27 6.58 -3.35 1.68
CA ASP A 27 7.56 -4.30 1.16
C ASP A 27 8.54 -4.73 2.27
N LEU A 28 8.05 -5.63 3.13
CA LEU A 28 8.83 -6.12 4.27
C LEU A 28 9.84 -7.21 3.84
N PRO A 29 11.05 -7.23 4.44
CA PRO A 29 12.06 -8.22 4.15
C PRO A 29 11.63 -9.63 4.59
N LYS A 30 12.20 -10.65 3.94
CA LYS A 30 11.87 -12.06 4.22
C LYS A 30 11.99 -12.43 5.71
N PRO A 31 13.07 -12.07 6.44
CA PRO A 31 13.20 -12.42 7.85
C PRO A 31 12.06 -11.88 8.73
N GLU A 32 11.60 -10.66 8.47
CA GLU A 32 10.52 -10.02 9.23
C GLU A 32 9.17 -10.70 8.96
N THR A 33 8.81 -10.89 7.70
CA THR A 33 7.58 -11.61 7.33
C THR A 33 7.58 -13.07 7.83
N TYR A 34 8.73 -13.73 7.84
CA TYR A 34 8.88 -15.08 8.37
C TYR A 34 8.77 -15.13 9.90
N ALA A 35 9.22 -14.08 10.60
CA ALA A 35 8.99 -13.94 12.04
C ALA A 35 7.50 -13.83 12.36
N TYR A 36 6.70 -13.11 11.56
CA TYR A 36 5.24 -13.11 11.70
C TYR A 36 4.65 -14.51 11.53
N LEU A 37 5.09 -15.27 10.52
CA LEU A 37 4.61 -16.62 10.25
C LEU A 37 4.94 -17.58 11.40
N THR A 38 6.14 -17.46 11.95
CA THR A 38 6.59 -18.28 13.09
C THR A 38 5.80 -17.96 14.35
N LYS A 39 5.53 -16.67 14.61
CA LYS A 39 4.92 -16.20 15.85
C LYS A 39 3.40 -16.29 15.87
N TYR A 40 2.74 -16.02 14.74
CA TYR A 40 1.29 -15.87 14.65
C TYR A 40 0.62 -16.81 13.65
N GLY A 41 1.40 -17.51 12.82
CA GLY A 41 0.87 -18.50 11.90
C GLY A 41 0.28 -19.69 12.65
N VAL A 42 -0.76 -20.27 12.08
CA VAL A 42 -1.46 -21.44 12.61
C VAL A 42 -1.48 -22.56 11.57
N PRO A 43 -1.61 -23.84 11.97
CA PRO A 43 -1.69 -24.93 11.01
C PRO A 43 -2.87 -24.76 10.03
N PRO A 44 -2.77 -25.32 8.82
CA PRO A 44 -3.87 -25.35 7.87
C PRO A 44 -5.10 -26.06 8.41
N LEU A 45 -6.26 -25.76 7.82
CA LEU A 45 -7.49 -26.48 8.12
C LEU A 45 -7.30 -27.98 7.88
N GLY A 46 -7.67 -28.79 8.87
CA GLY A 46 -7.54 -30.25 8.78
C GLY A 46 -6.14 -30.81 9.04
N TRP A 47 -5.16 -30.01 9.46
CA TRP A 47 -3.84 -30.51 9.85
C TRP A 47 -3.95 -31.46 11.05
N GLN A 48 -3.44 -32.69 10.90
CA GLN A 48 -3.46 -33.73 11.94
C GLN A 48 -2.04 -33.96 12.47
N ALA A 49 -1.71 -33.32 13.60
CA ALA A 49 -0.36 -33.38 14.18
C ALA A 49 0.12 -34.81 14.49
N GLU A 50 -0.79 -35.70 14.88
CA GLU A 50 -0.49 -37.11 15.17
C GLU A 50 -0.01 -37.90 13.95
N LYS A 51 -0.47 -37.52 12.74
CA LYS A 51 -0.13 -38.21 11.48
C LYS A 51 0.98 -37.51 10.72
N SER A 52 0.99 -36.17 10.75
CA SER A 52 1.88 -35.35 9.93
C SER A 52 3.04 -34.74 10.72
N GLY A 53 3.06 -34.91 12.04
CA GLY A 53 4.01 -34.26 12.93
C GLY A 53 3.69 -32.77 13.16
N GLU A 54 4.66 -32.07 13.76
CA GLU A 54 4.55 -30.63 14.02
C GLU A 54 4.41 -29.83 12.71
N CYS A 55 3.45 -28.90 12.69
CA CYS A 55 3.31 -27.97 11.58
C CYS A 55 4.45 -26.93 11.62
N THR A 56 5.49 -27.15 10.83
CA THR A 56 6.58 -26.19 10.66
C THR A 56 6.09 -24.90 9.98
N PRO A 57 6.77 -23.75 10.19
CA PRO A 57 6.29 -22.46 9.72
C PRO A 57 5.92 -22.37 8.23
N PRO A 58 6.65 -22.99 7.27
CA PRO A 58 6.30 -22.90 5.85
C PRO A 58 4.90 -23.40 5.50
N TRP A 59 4.33 -24.30 6.31
CA TRP A 59 2.98 -24.83 6.13
C TRP A 59 1.91 -24.03 6.89
N ARG A 60 2.30 -23.08 7.74
CA ARG A 60 1.33 -22.30 8.52
C ARG A 60 0.64 -21.27 7.63
N GLN A 61 -0.57 -20.92 8.03
CA GLN A 61 -1.39 -19.90 7.39
C GLN A 61 -1.79 -18.84 8.42
N PHE A 62 -2.22 -17.68 7.94
CA PHE A 62 -2.71 -16.57 8.75
C PHE A 62 -4.22 -16.47 8.67
N THR A 63 -4.87 -16.28 9.82
CA THR A 63 -6.29 -15.97 9.87
C THR A 63 -6.52 -14.47 9.65
N LEU A 64 -7.74 -14.10 9.25
CA LEU A 64 -8.14 -12.69 9.10
C LEU A 64 -7.79 -11.81 10.32
N PRO A 65 -8.10 -12.19 11.58
CA PRO A 65 -7.77 -11.34 12.73
C PRO A 65 -6.26 -11.11 12.89
N VAL A 66 -5.43 -12.11 12.57
CA VAL A 66 -3.97 -11.97 12.65
C VAL A 66 -3.46 -11.02 11.58
N VAL A 67 -3.92 -11.17 10.33
CA VAL A 67 -3.54 -10.27 9.23
C VAL A 67 -3.99 -8.84 9.52
N GLN A 68 -5.21 -8.65 10.02
CA GLN A 68 -5.72 -7.34 10.43
C GLN A 68 -4.89 -6.72 11.56
N GLY A 69 -4.51 -7.51 12.57
CA GLY A 69 -3.68 -7.03 13.68
C GLY A 69 -2.29 -6.59 13.21
N ILE A 70 -1.65 -7.38 12.34
CA ILE A 70 -0.34 -7.03 11.77
C ILE A 70 -0.45 -5.80 10.88
N ALA A 71 -1.39 -5.79 9.93
CA ALA A 71 -1.60 -4.66 9.03
C ALA A 71 -1.93 -3.37 9.80
N GLY A 72 -2.83 -3.44 10.79
CA GLY A 72 -3.20 -2.30 11.62
C GLY A 72 -2.02 -1.72 12.37
N HIS A 73 -1.15 -2.56 12.92
CA HIS A 73 0.09 -2.11 13.59
C HIS A 73 1.08 -1.46 12.61
N LEU A 74 1.25 -2.03 11.42
CA LEU A 74 2.12 -1.47 10.38
C LEU A 74 1.59 -0.12 9.87
N ILE A 75 0.28 0.00 9.67
CA ILE A 75 -0.39 1.25 9.26
C ILE A 75 -0.23 2.31 10.35
N ALA A 76 -0.48 1.96 11.62
CA ALA A 76 -0.37 2.91 12.74
C ALA A 76 1.07 3.42 12.96
N LYS A 77 2.08 2.65 12.55
CA LYS A 77 3.50 3.03 12.61
C LYS A 77 3.98 3.77 11.35
N ARG A 78 3.14 3.88 10.31
CA ARG A 78 3.54 4.49 9.05
C ARG A 78 3.72 5.99 9.26
N ASP A 79 4.80 6.52 8.72
CA ASP A 79 5.04 7.95 8.73
C ASP A 79 4.10 8.62 7.69
N PRO A 80 3.23 9.56 8.09
CA PRO A 80 2.31 10.22 7.17
C PRO A 80 3.02 10.98 6.04
N LEU A 81 4.20 11.54 6.31
CA LEU A 81 5.00 12.21 5.30
C LEU A 81 5.45 11.21 4.23
N GLU A 82 5.91 10.02 4.63
CA GLU A 82 6.29 8.96 3.68
C GLU A 82 5.11 8.44 2.83
N GLU A 83 3.87 8.58 3.30
CA GLU A 83 2.69 8.31 2.47
C GLU A 83 2.50 9.38 1.40
N LEU A 84 2.60 10.66 1.80
CA LEU A 84 2.45 11.78 0.88
C LEU A 84 3.55 11.77 -0.19
N ARG A 85 4.79 11.44 0.19
CA ARG A 85 5.89 11.25 -0.76
C ARG A 85 5.64 10.09 -1.72
N ARG A 86 5.05 8.99 -1.25
CA ARG A 86 4.64 7.87 -2.12
C ARG A 86 3.53 8.29 -3.07
N ALA A 87 2.53 9.02 -2.60
CA ALA A 87 1.46 9.55 -3.43
C ALA A 87 2.02 10.51 -4.49
N PHE A 88 2.93 11.41 -4.13
CA PHE A 88 3.60 12.31 -5.07
C PHE A 88 4.25 11.54 -6.22
N ARG A 89 4.98 10.46 -5.92
CA ARG A 89 5.59 9.59 -6.94
C ARG A 89 4.61 8.84 -7.83
N LEU A 90 3.34 8.69 -7.43
CA LEU A 90 2.31 8.15 -8.31
C LEU A 90 1.87 9.15 -9.37
N PHE A 91 1.96 10.45 -9.09
CA PHE A 91 1.71 11.51 -10.06
C PHE A 91 2.96 11.77 -10.91
N ASP A 92 4.12 11.97 -10.30
CA ASP A 92 5.39 12.23 -11.00
C ASP A 92 6.11 10.93 -11.41
N VAL A 93 5.52 10.19 -12.34
CA VAL A 93 6.04 8.87 -12.78
C VAL A 93 7.42 8.99 -13.43
N ASP A 94 7.69 10.10 -14.11
CA ASP A 94 8.94 10.33 -14.83
C ASP A 94 10.07 10.87 -13.90
N GLY A 95 9.77 11.13 -12.63
CA GLY A 95 10.75 11.61 -11.64
C GLY A 95 11.27 13.01 -11.93
N LYS A 96 10.42 13.89 -12.45
CA LYS A 96 10.74 15.30 -12.77
C LYS A 96 10.95 16.15 -11.51
N GLY A 97 10.50 15.66 -10.35
CA GLY A 97 10.49 16.38 -9.07
C GLY A 97 9.35 17.39 -8.95
N MET A 98 8.42 17.41 -9.91
CA MET A 98 7.25 18.29 -9.92
C MET A 98 6.09 17.64 -10.68
N ILE A 99 4.88 17.84 -10.17
CA ILE A 99 3.62 17.41 -10.82
C ILE A 99 3.16 18.54 -11.74
N ARG A 100 2.98 18.23 -13.02
CA ARG A 100 2.45 19.15 -14.04
C ARG A 100 1.08 18.71 -14.51
N LEU A 101 0.43 19.55 -15.30
CA LEU A 101 -0.89 19.27 -15.88
C LEU A 101 -0.94 17.93 -16.63
N GLU A 102 0.11 17.62 -17.40
CA GLU A 102 0.25 16.35 -18.12
C GLU A 102 0.21 15.11 -17.21
N ASP A 103 0.77 15.22 -16.00
CA ASP A 103 0.80 14.13 -15.02
C ASP A 103 -0.61 13.89 -14.43
N LEU A 104 -1.34 14.96 -14.14
CA LEU A 104 -2.73 14.89 -13.68
C LEU A 104 -3.66 14.30 -14.76
N VAL A 105 -3.45 14.69 -16.03
CA VAL A 105 -4.21 14.13 -17.17
C VAL A 105 -3.96 12.63 -17.28
N ARG A 106 -2.70 12.20 -17.20
CA ARG A 106 -2.35 10.78 -17.26
C ARG A 106 -3.00 9.99 -16.11
N VAL A 107 -2.84 10.45 -14.88
CA VAL A 107 -3.39 9.75 -13.71
C VAL A 107 -4.93 9.73 -13.73
N SER A 108 -5.59 10.81 -14.14
CA SER A 108 -7.06 10.85 -14.26
C SER A 108 -7.59 9.84 -15.29
N GLN A 109 -6.87 9.65 -16.41
CA GLN A 109 -7.18 8.61 -17.40
C GLN A 109 -6.98 7.20 -16.84
N GLU A 110 -5.89 6.95 -16.10
CA GLU A 110 -5.63 5.65 -15.46
C GLU A 110 -6.68 5.27 -14.41
N ILE A 111 -7.20 6.27 -13.67
CA ILE A 111 -8.27 6.07 -12.67
C ILE A 111 -9.66 5.88 -13.34
N GLY A 112 -9.79 6.24 -14.62
CA GLY A 112 -11.06 6.17 -15.36
C GLY A 112 -12.06 7.26 -14.95
N GLN A 113 -11.60 8.30 -14.25
CA GLN A 113 -12.37 9.50 -13.92
C GLN A 113 -11.77 10.68 -14.67
N PRO A 114 -12.27 11.01 -15.88
CA PRO A 114 -11.76 12.15 -16.63
C PRO A 114 -12.09 13.42 -15.85
N LEU A 115 -11.06 14.14 -15.43
CA LEU A 115 -11.19 15.50 -14.92
C LEU A 115 -11.16 16.48 -16.10
N GLU A 116 -11.90 17.57 -16.01
CA GLU A 116 -11.83 18.60 -17.04
C GLU A 116 -10.48 19.33 -16.94
N GLN A 117 -9.90 19.69 -18.09
CA GLN A 117 -8.60 20.35 -18.14
C GLN A 117 -8.57 21.63 -17.27
N GLY A 118 -9.65 22.41 -17.28
CA GLY A 118 -9.77 23.63 -16.47
C GLY A 118 -9.75 23.38 -14.96
N GLU A 119 -10.27 22.24 -14.49
CA GLU A 119 -10.21 21.86 -13.07
C GLU A 119 -8.77 21.51 -12.67
N MET A 120 -8.07 20.75 -13.52
CA MET A 120 -6.66 20.40 -13.27
C MET A 120 -5.72 21.61 -13.36
N GLU A 121 -5.98 22.53 -14.28
CA GLU A 121 -5.25 23.81 -14.37
C GLU A 121 -5.45 24.66 -13.10
N THR A 122 -6.69 24.71 -12.61
CA THR A 122 -7.00 25.40 -11.35
C THR A 122 -6.26 24.75 -10.19
N MET A 123 -6.23 23.41 -10.11
CA MET A 123 -5.45 22.71 -9.09
C MET A 123 -3.98 23.10 -9.13
N ILE A 124 -3.32 23.10 -10.30
CA ILE A 124 -1.91 23.50 -10.38
C ILE A 124 -1.72 24.95 -9.93
N GLN A 125 -2.56 25.88 -10.40
CA GLN A 125 -2.45 27.30 -10.07
C GLN A 125 -2.66 27.60 -8.58
N GLU A 126 -3.55 26.86 -7.89
CA GLU A 126 -3.80 27.07 -6.47
C GLU A 126 -2.58 26.73 -5.58
N PHE A 127 -1.68 25.87 -6.07
CA PHE A 127 -0.62 25.30 -5.24
C PHE A 127 0.80 25.60 -5.71
N ASP A 128 0.97 25.94 -6.99
CA ASP A 128 2.21 26.44 -7.56
C ASP A 128 2.54 27.86 -7.06
N SER A 129 3.09 27.92 -5.84
CA SER A 129 3.28 29.19 -5.13
C SER A 129 4.46 30.00 -5.68
N ASP A 130 5.38 29.34 -6.38
CA ASP A 130 6.55 29.96 -6.99
C ASP A 130 6.39 30.24 -8.50
N GLY A 131 5.28 29.79 -9.11
CA GLY A 131 4.93 30.05 -10.50
C GLY A 131 5.79 29.29 -11.51
N LYS A 132 6.34 28.13 -11.14
CA LYS A 132 7.18 27.29 -12.02
C LYS A 132 6.39 26.45 -13.03
N GLY A 133 5.06 26.52 -13.01
CA GLY A 133 4.14 25.77 -13.85
C GLY A 133 3.89 24.33 -13.36
N GLY A 134 4.06 24.08 -12.06
CA GLY A 134 3.89 22.75 -11.48
C GLY A 134 4.07 22.73 -9.96
N VAL A 135 3.65 21.65 -9.32
CA VAL A 135 3.68 21.49 -7.85
C VAL A 135 4.85 20.60 -7.45
N GLY A 136 5.78 21.14 -6.67
CA GLY A 136 6.91 20.39 -6.11
C GLY A 136 6.51 19.49 -4.95
N GLU A 137 7.38 18.57 -4.53
CA GLU A 137 7.11 17.63 -3.44
C GLU A 137 6.75 18.34 -2.12
N ASP A 138 7.51 19.38 -1.75
CA ASP A 138 7.25 20.14 -0.51
C ASP A 138 5.91 20.89 -0.54
N GLU A 139 5.54 21.45 -1.69
CA GLU A 139 4.25 22.11 -1.89
C GLU A 139 3.10 21.12 -1.83
N PHE A 140 3.27 19.95 -2.47
CA PHE A 140 2.29 18.86 -2.42
C PHE A 140 2.09 18.34 -0.99
N VAL A 141 3.17 18.13 -0.25
CA VAL A 141 3.10 17.73 1.17
C VAL A 141 2.37 18.79 1.99
N LYS A 142 2.76 20.07 1.83
CA LYS A 142 2.15 21.19 2.55
C LYS A 142 0.65 21.29 2.24
N LEU A 143 0.25 21.13 0.99
CA LEU A 143 -1.13 21.10 0.54
C LEU A 143 -1.92 19.99 1.23
N MET A 144 -1.43 18.76 1.16
CA MET A 144 -2.13 17.59 1.69
C MET A 144 -2.20 17.60 3.21
N MET A 145 -1.22 18.20 3.90
CA MET A 145 -1.24 18.40 5.34
C MET A 145 -2.09 19.60 5.79
N SER A 146 -2.29 20.62 4.95
CA SER A 146 -3.07 21.82 5.28
C SER A 146 -4.57 21.63 5.08
N LYS A 147 -4.99 20.69 4.21
CA LYS A 147 -6.40 20.26 4.09
C LYS A 147 -6.73 19.26 5.20
N LYS A 148 -6.92 19.77 6.42
CA LYS A 148 -7.49 19.01 7.53
C LYS A 148 -8.84 19.58 7.94
#